data_AF-A0A5B0GAB8-F1
#
_entry.id   AF-A0A5B0GAB8-F1
#
_cell.length_a   1.000
_cell.length_b   1.000
_cell.length_c   1.000
_cell.angle_alpha   90.00
_cell.angle_beta   90.00
_cell.angle_gamma   90.00
#
_symmetry.space_group_name_H-M   'P 1'
#
loop_
_entity.id
_entity.type
_entity.pdbx_description
1 polymer ?
#
loop_
_entity_poly.entity_id
_entity_poly.type
_entity_poly.pdbx_seq_one_letter_code
_entity_poly.pdbx_strand_id
1 'polypeptide(L)' 'MSGRPKGELMLSESEREDLQALTMRRKTAQALALRARIVLACADGMDNKT' A
#
# COMPACT_ATOMS: atom_id res chain seq x y z
N MET A 1 22.62 -9.02 -12.07
CA MET A 1 22.03 -9.23 -10.72
C MET A 1 20.52 -9.19 -10.84
N SER A 2 19.87 -10.31 -11.12
CA SER A 2 18.40 -10.37 -11.00
C SER A 2 18.09 -10.73 -9.56
N GLY A 3 17.49 -9.80 -8.81
CA GLY A 3 16.98 -10.09 -7.47
C GLY A 3 15.82 -11.09 -7.50
N ARG A 4 15.39 -11.55 -6.33
CA ARG A 4 14.20 -12.42 -6.18
C ARG A 4 12.98 -11.73 -6.82
N PRO A 5 12.19 -12.43 -7.65
CA PRO A 5 10.99 -11.86 -8.24
C PRO A 5 10.04 -11.36 -7.14
N LYS A 6 9.49 -10.16 -7.33
CA LYS A 6 8.47 -9.61 -6.43
C LYS A 6 7.19 -10.42 -6.61
N GLY A 7 6.68 -11.00 -5.52
CA GLY A 7 5.37 -11.64 -5.52
C GLY A 7 4.26 -10.59 -5.58
N GLU A 8 3.08 -11.02 -6.02
CA GLU A 8 1.88 -10.18 -5.99
C GLU A 8 1.44 -9.92 -4.55
N LEU A 9 1.06 -8.68 -4.26
CA LEU A 9 0.56 -8.28 -2.94
C LEU A 9 -0.97 -8.31 -2.96
N MET A 10 -1.55 -9.37 -2.42
CA MET A 10 -3.01 -9.49 -2.27
C MET A 10 -3.42 -9.02 -0.87
N LEU A 11 -4.42 -8.15 -0.81
CA LEU A 11 -5.05 -7.70 0.42
C LEU A 11 -6.45 -8.29 0.50
N SER A 12 -6.86 -8.75 1.67
CA SER A 12 -8.27 -8.97 1.98
C SER A 12 -9.05 -7.65 1.94
N GLU A 13 -10.37 -7.75 1.84
CA GLU A 13 -11.24 -6.57 1.85
C GLU A 13 -11.08 -5.75 3.13
N SER A 14 -11.03 -6.40 4.31
CA SER A 14 -10.81 -5.74 5.59
C SER A 14 -9.47 -5.02 5.69
N GLU A 15 -8.39 -5.63 5.18
CA GLU A 15 -7.07 -4.98 5.17
C GLU A 15 -7.06 -3.75 4.25
N ARG A 16 -7.75 -3.83 3.11
CA ARG A 16 -7.89 -2.72 2.17
C ARG A 16 -8.67 -1.57 2.80
N GLU A 17 -9.78 -1.85 3.47
CA GLU A 17 -10.59 -0.85 4.19
C GLU A 17 -9.79 -0.15 5.29
N ASP A 18 -9.06 -0.91 6.11
CA ASP A 18 -8.22 -0.37 7.18
C ASP A 18 -7.16 0.58 6.64
N LEU A 19 -6.47 0.18 5.56
CA LEU A 19 -5.47 1.02 4.90
C LEU A 19 -6.10 2.28 4.31
N GLN A 20 -7.26 2.18 3.65
CA GLN A 20 -7.97 3.34 3.13
C GLN A 20 -8.37 4.32 4.24
N ALA A 21 -8.88 3.82 5.37
CA ALA A 21 -9.24 4.63 6.53
C ALA A 21 -8.03 5.41 7.08
N LEU A 22 -6.86 4.78 7.13
CA LEU A 22 -5.61 5.45 7.52
C LEU A 22 -5.27 6.62 6.61
N THR A 23 -5.54 6.53 5.30
CA THR A 23 -5.24 7.62 4.35
C THR A 23 -6.16 8.82 4.46
N MET A 24 -7.40 8.61 4.94
CA MET A 24 -8.45 9.63 4.99
C MET A 24 -8.55 10.35 6.35
N ARG A 25 -8.12 9.70 7.43
CA ARG A 25 -8.29 10.21 8.79
C ARG A 25 -7.32 11.37 9.07
N ARG A 26 -7.88 12.55 9.41
CA ARG A 26 -7.12 13.80 9.68
C ARG A 26 -6.05 13.70 10.78
N LYS A 27 -6.20 12.77 11.72
CA LYS A 27 -5.28 12.58 12.86
C LYS A 27 -4.21 11.50 12.61
N THR A 28 -4.22 10.84 11.45
CA THR A 28 -3.19 9.87 11.11
C THR A 28 -1.84 10.57 10.92
N ALA A 29 -0.78 10.03 11.52
CA ALA A 29 0.56 10.53 11.27
C ALA A 29 0.88 10.47 9.77
N GLN A 30 1.43 11.55 9.20
CA GLN A 30 1.68 11.66 7.75
C GLN A 30 2.50 10.47 7.22
N ALA A 31 3.50 10.04 7.98
CA ALA A 31 4.35 8.89 7.67
C ALA A 31 3.58 7.56 7.58
N LEU A 32 2.50 7.40 8.36
CA LEU A 32 1.64 6.22 8.31
C LEU A 32 0.70 6.28 7.11
N ALA A 33 0.07 7.44 6.88
CA ALA A 33 -0.80 7.65 5.72
C ALA A 33 -0.05 7.44 4.39
N LEU A 34 1.20 7.92 4.28
CA LEU A 34 2.05 7.70 3.11
C LEU A 34 2.32 6.21 2.89
N ARG A 35 2.66 5.46 3.94
CA ARG A 35 2.90 4.02 3.83
C ARG A 35 1.64 3.27 3.40
N ALA A 36 0.48 3.62 3.96
CA ALA A 36 -0.79 3.02 3.55
C ALA A 36 -1.08 3.25 2.06
N ARG A 37 -0.83 4.46 1.54
CA ARG A 37 -0.97 4.76 0.10
C ARG A 37 -0.05 3.91 -0.77
N ILE A 38 1.21 3.71 -0.37
CA ILE A 38 2.16 2.87 -1.10
C ILE A 38 1.68 1.41 -1.13
N VAL A 39 1.25 0.88 0.01
CA VAL A 39 0.76 -0.51 0.10
C VAL A 39 -0.47 -0.71 -0.79
N LEU A 40 -1.42 0.22 -0.76
CA LEU A 40 -2.60 0.20 -1.64
C LEU A 40 -2.18 0.21 -3.13
N ALA A 41 -1.29 1.11 -3.52
CA ALA A 41 -0.79 1.19 -4.90
C ALA A 41 -0.09 -0.10 -5.36
N CYS A 42 0.73 -0.71 -4.49
CA CYS A 42 1.37 -2.00 -4.78
C CYS A 42 0.34 -3.14 -4.92
N ALA A 43 -0.71 -3.13 -4.10
CA ALA A 43 -1.80 -4.11 -4.21
C ALA A 43 -2.65 -3.92 -5.47
N ASP A 44 -2.67 -2.71 -6.03
CA ASP A 44 -3.29 -2.40 -7.31
C ASP A 44 -2.35 -2.66 -8.52
N GLY A 45 -1.17 -3.24 -8.28
CA GLY A 45 -0.22 -3.64 -9.32
C GLY A 45 0.73 -2.54 -9.79
N MET A 46 0.77 -1.39 -9.12
CA MET A 46 1.74 -0.34 -9.44
C MET A 46 3.15 -0.77 -9.05
N ASP A 47 4.12 -0.53 -9.94
CA ASP A 47 5.54 -0.76 -9.67
C ASP A 47 6.29 0.56 -9.39
N ASN A 48 7.58 0.42 -9.04
CA ASN A 48 8.45 1.56 -8.71
C ASN A 48 9.38 1.94 -9.87
N LYS A 49 8.97 1.65 -11.11
CA LYS A 49 9.79 1.86 -12.31
C LYS A 49 9.24 2.94 -13.24
N THR A 50 8.03 3.44 -12.98
CA THR A 50 7.38 4.56 -13.67
C THR A 50 7.12 5.70 -12.71
#